data_AF-A0A3M2HCK2-F1
#
_entry.id   AF-A0A3M2HCK2-F1
#
_cell.length_a   1.000
_cell.length_b   1.000
_cell.length_c   1.000
_cell.angle_alpha   90.00
_cell.angle_beta   90.00
_cell.angle_gamma   90.00
#
_symmetry.space_group_name_H-M   'P 1'
#
loop_
_entity.id
_entity.type
_entity.pdbx_description
1 polymer ?
#
loop_
_entity_poly.entity_id
_entity_poly.type
_entity_poly.pdbx_seq_one_letter_code
_entity_poly.pdbx_strand_id
1 'polypeptide(L)' 'PEDEPLLRSRFPTAEIVTISGAGHWVHYEAPEAFLRVVDKFLES' A
#
# COMPACT_ATOMS: atom_id res chain seq x y z
N PRO A 1 -0.23 5.55 -11.01
CA PRO A 1 -0.98 4.71 -11.97
C PRO A 1 -0.13 4.26 -13.17
N GLU A 2 0.68 5.15 -13.74
CA GLU A 2 1.51 4.84 -14.92
C GLU A 2 2.59 3.78 -14.65
N ASP A 3 3.08 3.68 -13.41
CA ASP A 3 4.08 2.68 -13.01
C ASP A 3 3.49 1.31 -12.65
N GLU A 4 2.18 1.18 -12.52
CA GLU A 4 1.54 -0.09 -12.09
C GLU A 4 1.84 -1.27 -13.02
N PRO A 5 1.85 -1.12 -14.37
CA PRO A 5 2.24 -2.22 -15.26
C PRO A 5 3.67 -2.70 -15.00
N LEU A 6 4.60 -1.77 -14.76
CA LEU A 6 5.99 -2.11 -14.46
C LEU A 6 6.09 -2.82 -13.11
N LEU A 7 5.40 -2.32 -12.07
CA LEU A 7 5.35 -2.94 -10.76
C LEU A 7 4.81 -4.37 -10.82
N ARG A 8 3.70 -4.60 -11.53
CA ARG A 8 3.13 -5.94 -11.72
C ARG A 8 4.07 -6.88 -12.47
N SER A 9 4.85 -6.36 -13.42
CA SER A 9 5.84 -7.18 -14.15
C SER A 9 7.00 -7.65 -13.26
N ARG A 10 7.40 -6.84 -12.25
CA ARG A 10 8.54 -7.12 -11.38
C ARG A 10 8.14 -7.82 -10.08
N PHE A 11 6.96 -7.53 -9.56
CA PHE A 11 6.42 -8.04 -8.31
C PHE A 11 5.03 -8.65 -8.57
N PRO A 12 4.97 -9.81 -9.24
CA PRO A 12 3.70 -10.37 -9.73
C PRO A 12 2.73 -10.76 -8.61
N THR A 13 3.23 -10.96 -7.38
CA THR A 13 2.42 -11.32 -6.21
C THR A 13 2.09 -10.11 -5.31
N ALA A 14 2.54 -8.90 -5.65
CA ALA A 14 2.29 -7.72 -4.84
C ALA A 14 0.83 -7.23 -4.96
N GLU A 15 0.26 -6.80 -3.84
CA GLU A 15 -1.03 -6.10 -3.78
C GLU A 15 -0.80 -4.58 -3.72
N ILE A 16 -1.52 -3.82 -4.53
CA ILE A 16 -1.49 -2.34 -4.50
C ILE A 16 -2.69 -1.87 -3.68
N VAL A 17 -2.43 -1.20 -2.56
CA VAL A 17 -3.45 -0.71 -1.64
C VAL A 17 -3.37 0.81 -1.53
N THR A 18 -4.50 1.49 -1.74
CA THR A 18 -4.62 2.94 -1.60
C THR A 18 -5.27 3.29 -0.27
N ILE A 19 -4.61 4.13 0.54
CA ILE A 19 -5.19 4.69 1.78
C ILE A 19 -5.82 6.04 1.44
N SER A 20 -7.15 6.09 1.37
CA SER A 20 -7.88 7.32 1.07
C SER A 20 -7.70 8.37 2.17
N GLY A 21 -7.60 9.63 1.77
CA GLY A 21 -7.51 10.77 2.70
C GLY A 21 -6.12 11.06 3.24
N ALA A 22 -5.11 10.26 2.88
CA ALA A 22 -3.72 10.53 3.16
C ALA A 22 -3.00 11.15 1.94
N GLY A 23 -2.02 12.01 2.20
CA GLY A 23 -1.13 12.57 1.21
C GLY A 23 0.12 11.71 1.04
N HIS A 24 1.29 12.35 1.03
CA HIS A 24 2.55 11.67 0.75
C HIS A 24 3.02 10.77 1.90
N TRP A 25 2.68 11.11 3.14
CA TRP A 25 3.19 10.42 4.34
C TRP A 25 2.07 9.67 5.04
N VAL A 26 1.62 8.59 4.39
CA VAL A 26 0.47 7.78 4.84
C VAL A 26 0.57 7.27 6.28
N HIS A 27 1.78 7.00 6.77
CA HIS A 27 2.02 6.53 8.14
C HIS A 27 1.89 7.64 9.19
N TYR A 28 2.05 8.91 8.81
CA TYR A 28 1.84 10.08 9.68
C TYR A 28 0.41 10.62 9.57
N GLU A 29 -0.13 10.66 8.35
CA GLU A 29 -1.44 11.26 8.05
C GLU A 29 -2.62 10.31 8.30
N ALA A 30 -2.41 8.99 8.19
CA ALA A 30 -3.42 7.96 8.44
C ALA A 30 -2.83 6.72 9.15
N PRO A 31 -2.25 6.89 10.36
CA PRO A 31 -1.49 5.85 11.04
C PRO A 31 -2.29 4.57 11.28
N GLU A 32 -3.56 4.66 11.70
CA GLU A 32 -4.37 3.46 11.97
C GLU A 32 -4.72 2.70 10.70
N ALA A 33 -4.98 3.40 9.59
CA ALA A 33 -5.26 2.77 8.31
C ALA A 33 -4.00 2.10 7.74
N PHE A 34 -2.85 2.76 7.87
CA PHE A 34 -1.57 2.20 7.47
C PHE A 34 -1.24 0.93 8.27
N LEU A 35 -1.36 0.98 9.60
CA LEU A 35 -1.08 -0.18 10.46
C LEU A 35 -1.97 -1.39 10.12
N ARG A 36 -3.26 -1.20 9.88
CA ARG A 36 -4.15 -2.31 9.45
C ARG A 36 -3.68 -2.99 8.16
N VAL A 37 -3.15 -2.24 7.20
CA VAL A 37 -2.62 -2.80 5.94
C VAL A 37 -1.34 -3.57 6.21
N VAL A 38 -0.46 -3.05 7.06
CA VAL A 38 0.79 -3.74 7.45
C VAL A 38 0.48 -5.02 8.23
N ASP A 39 -0.42 -4.99 9.19
CA ASP A 39 -0.82 -6.16 9.98
C ASP A 39 -1.37 -7.26 9.06
N LYS A 40 -2.29 -6.92 8.15
CA LYS A 40 -2.81 -7.87 7.15
C LYS A 40 -1.69 -8.49 6.31
N PHE A 41 -0.71 -7.68 5.89
CA PHE A 41 0.44 -8.16 5.11
C PHE A 41 1.31 -9.15 5.91
N LEU A 42 1.51 -8.93 7.20
CA LEU A 42 2.33 -9.78 8.07
C LEU A 42 1.65 -11.08 8.48
N GLU A 43 0.32 -11.12 8.47
CA GLU A 43 -0.48 -12.33 8.73
C GLU A 43 -0.59 -13.26 7.50
N SER A 44 -0.08 -12.82 6.34
CA SER A 44 -0.19 -13.51 5.04
C SER A 44 0.93 -14.53 4.78
#